data_AF-A0AAE1DSB1-F1
#
_entry.id   AF-A0AAE1DSB1-F1
#
_cell.length_a   1.000
_cell.length_b   1.000
_cell.length_c   1.000
_cell.angle_alpha   90.00
_cell.angle_beta   90.00
_cell.angle_gamma   90.00
#
_symmetry.space_group_name_H-M   'P 1'
#
loop_
_entity.id
_entity.type
_entity.pdbx_description
1 polymer ?
#
loop_
_entity_poly.entity_id
_entity_poly.type
_entity_poly.pdbx_seq_one_letter_code
_entity_poly.pdbx_strand_id
1 'polypeptide(L)' 'RTKVLTQGQLTIESGWHKLSFAVIGGNVTGFLDSKEVFNIATASIPLHGWVAIGTDGFGYADFDNLIIDAIQNLKN' A
#
# COMPACT_ATOMS: atom_id res chain seq x y z
N ARG A 1 0.69 -18.92 -6.93
CA ARG A 1 0.46 -18.17 -8.19
C ARG A 1 0.13 -16.74 -7.83
N THR A 2 0.88 -15.76 -8.33
CA THR A 2 0.63 -14.33 -8.05
C THR A 2 -0.61 -13.85 -8.81
N LYS A 3 -1.48 -13.08 -8.15
CA LYS A 3 -2.63 -12.40 -8.76
C LYS A 3 -2.31 -10.90 -8.81
N VAL A 4 -2.29 -10.32 -10.01
CA VAL A 4 -2.09 -8.88 -10.21
C VAL A 4 -3.45 -8.18 -10.13
N LEU A 5 -3.58 -7.17 -9.27
CA LEU A 5 -4.78 -6.34 -9.18
C LEU A 5 -4.67 -5.06 -10.04
N THR A 6 -3.47 -4.46 -10.08
CA THR A 6 -3.14 -3.32 -10.93
C THR A 6 -1.64 -3.29 -11.18
N GLN A 7 -1.23 -2.71 -12.31
CA GLN A 7 0.15 -2.47 -12.68
C GLN A 7 0.23 -1.22 -13.57
N GLY A 8 1.37 -0.53 -13.55
CA GLY A 8 1.60 0.66 -14.35
C GLY A 8 3.07 1.04 -14.36
N GLN A 9 3.42 2.05 -15.17
CA GLN A 9 4.77 2.58 -15.22
C GLN A 9 4.90 3.75 -14.24
N LEU A 10 6.00 3.77 -13.49
CA LEU A 10 6.37 4.85 -12.59
C LEU A 10 7.80 5.26 -12.90
N THR A 11 8.05 6.56 -13.04
CA THR A 11 9.40 7.12 -13.12
C THR A 11 9.74 7.67 -11.75
N ILE A 12 10.74 7.09 -11.10
CA ILE A 12 11.20 7.47 -9.76
C ILE A 12 12.70 7.73 -9.80
N GLU A 13 13.14 8.72 -9.03
CA GLU A 13 14.56 9.02 -8.87
C GLU A 13 15.18 8.11 -7.80
N SER A 14 16.50 8.19 -7.62
CA SER A 14 17.18 7.50 -6.53
C SER A 14 17.01 8.28 -5.24
N GLY A 15 16.67 7.61 -4.14
CA GLY A 15 16.63 8.22 -2.82
C GLY A 15 15.53 7.67 -1.93
N TRP A 16 15.21 8.44 -0.89
CA TRP A 16 14.09 8.15 0.01
C TRP A 16 12.77 8.53 -0.63
N HIS A 17 11.79 7.64 -0.53
CA HIS A 17 10.42 7.88 -0.99
C HIS A 17 9.41 7.51 0.09
N LYS A 18 8.27 8.20 0.08
CA LYS A 18 7.14 7.88 0.95
C LYS A 18 6.11 7.06 0.19
N LEU A 19 5.92 5.82 0.65
CA LEU A 19 4.81 4.97 0.22
C LEU A 19 3.63 5.12 1.18
N SER A 20 2.44 5.37 0.64
CA SER A 20 1.19 5.28 1.40
C SER A 20 0.24 4.31 0.72
N PHE A 21 -0.42 3.46 1.50
CA PHE A 21 -1.34 2.45 1.02
C PHE A 21 -2.58 2.43 1.91
N ALA A 22 -3.77 2.53 1.30
CA ALA A 22 -5.04 2.56 2.02
C ALA A 22 -5.98 1.49 1.47
N VAL A 23 -6.61 0.75 2.38
CA VAL A 23 -7.70 -0.19 2.08
C VAL A 23 -8.92 0.27 2.86
N ILE A 24 -9.95 0.74 2.14
CA ILE A 24 -11.18 1.24 2.75
C ILE A 24 -12.36 0.54 2.11
N GLY A 25 -13.01 -0.35 2.85
CA GLY A 25 -14.05 -1.22 2.32
C GLY A 25 -13.51 -2.03 1.14
N GLY A 26 -14.17 -1.90 -0.03
CA GLY A 26 -13.76 -2.57 -1.26
C GLY A 26 -12.72 -1.81 -2.10
N ASN A 27 -12.22 -0.66 -1.66
CA ASN A 27 -11.35 0.19 -2.46
C ASN A 27 -9.90 0.18 -1.95
N VAL A 28 -8.94 0.19 -2.88
CA VAL A 28 -7.50 0.23 -2.59
C VAL A 28 -6.85 1.38 -3.34
N THR A 29 -6.18 2.25 -2.60
CA THR A 29 -5.48 3.42 -3.14
C THR A 29 -4.02 3.40 -2.72
N GLY A 30 -3.13 3.68 -3.67
CA GLY A 30 -1.70 3.77 -3.44
C GLY A 30 -1.15 5.14 -3.83
N PHE A 31 -0.19 5.62 -3.04
CA PHE A 31 0.49 6.88 -3.26
C PHE A 31 2.00 6.72 -3.22
N LEU A 32 2.69 7.45 -4.09
CA LEU A 32 4.12 7.71 -3.99
C LEU A 32 4.33 9.22 -3.78
N ASP A 33 5.04 9.61 -2.74
CA ASP A 33 5.39 11.01 -2.45
C ASP A 33 4.15 11.93 -2.47
N SER A 34 3.06 11.44 -1.87
CA SER A 34 1.73 12.09 -1.81
C SER A 34 0.96 12.17 -3.13
N LYS A 35 1.50 11.68 -4.25
CA LYS A 35 0.79 11.57 -5.52
C LYS A 35 0.09 10.21 -5.61
N GLU A 36 -1.21 10.22 -5.91
CA GLU A 36 -1.95 8.98 -6.20
C GLU A 36 -1.38 8.32 -7.46
N VAL A 37 -1.04 7.04 -7.36
CA VAL A 37 -0.48 6.24 -8.47
C VAL A 37 -1.46 5.16 -8.95
N PHE A 38 -2.39 4.75 -8.10
CA PHE A 38 -3.53 3.92 -8.49
C PHE A 38 -4.67 4.04 -7.48
N ASN A 39 -5.88 3.77 -7.97
CA ASN A 39 -7.11 3.70 -7.19
C ASN A 39 -8.04 2.68 -7.84
N ILE A 40 -8.24 1.54 -7.18
CA ILE A 40 -8.93 0.38 -7.75
C ILE A 40 -9.95 -0.22 -6.79
N ALA A 41 -11.02 -0.76 -7.36
CA ALA A 41 -11.93 -1.63 -6.64
C ALA A 41 -11.35 -3.06 -6.55
N THR A 42 -11.46 -3.66 -5.37
CA THR A 42 -11.19 -5.09 -5.15
C THR A 42 -12.39 -5.93 -5.60
N ALA A 43 -12.12 -7.17 -6.01
CA ALA A 43 -13.17 -8.13 -6.36
C ALA A 43 -14.01 -8.57 -5.13
N SER A 44 -13.46 -8.43 -3.93
CA SER A 44 -14.09 -8.78 -2.66
C SER A 44 -13.51 -7.92 -1.54
N ILE A 45 -14.37 -7.44 -0.64
CA ILE A 45 -13.97 -6.60 0.49
C ILE A 45 -13.02 -7.38 1.41
N PRO A 46 -11.77 -6.94 1.60
CA PRO A 46 -10.88 -7.52 2.60
C PRO A 46 -11.45 -7.28 4.00
N LEU A 47 -11.56 -8.34 4.81
CA LEU A 47 -12.20 -8.21 6.13
C LEU A 47 -11.21 -7.78 7.22
N HIS A 48 -9.99 -8.34 7.23
CA HIS A 48 -8.92 -8.06 8.19
C HIS A 48 -7.59 -8.67 7.73
N GLY A 49 -6.48 -8.17 8.27
CA GLY A 49 -5.12 -8.68 8.01
C GLY A 49 -4.05 -7.82 8.69
N TRP A 50 -2.81 -8.32 8.67
CA TRP A 50 -1.65 -7.57 9.14
C TRP A 50 -1.12 -6.65 8.04
N VAL A 51 -0.50 -5.53 8.45
CA VAL A 51 0.35 -4.73 7.58
C VAL A 51 1.73 -5.38 7.52
N ALA A 52 2.33 -5.40 6.34
CA ALA A 52 3.68 -5.90 6.12
C ALA A 52 4.45 -4.97 5.17
N ILE A 53 5.77 -4.92 5.35
CA ILE A 53 6.73 -4.25 4.48
C ILE A 53 7.88 -5.21 4.19
N GLY A 54 8.53 -5.08 3.04
CA GLY A 54 9.61 -5.98 2.65
C GLY A 54 10.24 -5.62 1.31
N THR A 55 11.17 -6.47 0.89
CA THR A 55 11.92 -6.36 -0.36
C THR A 55 11.48 -7.44 -1.36
N ASP A 56 11.65 -7.18 -2.66
CA ASP A 56 11.30 -8.14 -3.72
C ASP A 56 12.22 -9.37 -3.73
N GLY A 57 13.52 -9.14 -3.47
CA GLY A 57 14.53 -10.19 -3.31
C GLY A 57 15.37 -9.98 -2.05
N PHE A 58 16.34 -10.87 -1.83
CA PHE A 58 17.32 -10.68 -0.78
C PHE A 58 18.23 -9.48 -1.11
N GLY A 59 18.19 -8.45 -0.28
CA GLY A 59 18.96 -7.23 -0.45
C GLY A 59 18.78 -6.28 0.72
N TYR A 60 19.66 -5.28 0.81
CA TYR A 60 19.56 -4.23 1.82
C TYR A 60 18.53 -3.18 1.39
N ALA A 61 17.64 -2.83 2.31
CA ALA A 61 16.73 -1.69 2.20
C ALA A 61 16.46 -1.18 3.61
N ASP A 62 16.34 0.15 3.74
CA ASP A 62 15.99 0.80 4.99
C ASP A 62 14.53 1.27 4.94
N PHE A 63 13.85 1.18 6.08
CA PHE A 63 12.48 1.65 6.26
C PHE A 63 12.45 2.60 7.46
N ASP A 64 11.81 3.76 7.31
CA ASP A 64 11.68 4.76 8.38
C ASP A 64 10.30 5.42 8.35
N ASN A 65 9.91 6.04 9.47
CA ASN A 65 8.65 6.77 9.65
C ASN A 65 7.40 5.92 9.36
N LEU A 66 7.39 4.65 9.81
CA LEU A 66 6.24 3.77 9.69
C LEU A 66 5.06 4.29 10.51
N ILE A 67 3.96 4.60 9.82
CA ILE A 67 2.68 4.99 10.42
C ILE A 67 1.63 3.98 9.97
N ILE A 68 0.94 3.37 10.93
CA ILE A 68 -0.18 2.47 10.68
C ILE A 68 -1.40 3.06 11.40
N ASP A 69 -2.42 3.39 10.63
CA ASP A 69 -3.73 3.75 11.14
C ASP A 69 -4.75 2.72 10.68
N ALA A 70 -5.60 2.29 11.60
CA ALA A 70 -6.67 1.35 11.36
C ALA A 70 -7.95 1.95 11.92
N ILE A 71 -8.92 2.19 11.04
CA ILE A 71 -10.26 2.58 11.47
C ILE A 71 -10.88 1.39 12.18
N GLN A 72 -10.76 1.35 13.51
CA GLN A 72 -11.70 0.59 14.32
C GLN A 72 -13.03 1.32 14.22
N ASN A 73 -14.06 0.64 13.71
CA ASN A 73 -15.43 1.10 13.90
C ASN A 73 -15.63 1.29 15.41
N LEU A 74 -15.67 2.55 15.87
CA LEU A 74 -16.13 2.90 17.20
C LEU A 74 -17.52 2.30 17.34
N LYS A 75 -17.65 1.28 18.19
CA LYS A 75 -18.96 0.78 18.58
C LYS A 75 -19.63 1.92 19.34
N ASN A 76 -20.70 2.47 18.75
CA ASN A 76 -21.64 3.35 19.47
C ASN A 76 -22.21 2.62 20.68
#